data_AF-A0A4Q3DCQ5-F1
#
_entry.id   AF-A0A4Q3DCQ5-F1
#
_cell.length_a   1.000
_cell.length_b   1.000
_cell.length_c   1.000
_cell.angle_alpha   90.00
_cell.angle_beta   90.00
_cell.angle_gamma   90.00
#
_symmetry.space_group_name_H-M   'P 1'
#
loop_
_entity.id
_entity.type
_entity.pdbx_description
1 polymer ?
#
loop_
_entity_poly.entity_id
_entity_poly.type
_entity_poly.pdbx_seq_one_letter_code
_entity_poly.pdbx_strand_id
1 'polypeptide(L)'
;MLGVARGYGYEQVDPPLAEFADGLGARLKAGGLRDAVRFVDPVSQRTLAIRPDITAQVGRIAATRMGHHPRPVRLSYAGPVMKLSASELDPLRSMRQIGCELIGLDTVAAATEIVQVAIESLQAAGVRGISVDFTLPDLVDTIASDTPDLALLRERLDAKDAGGVAALDSRYLPLIEAAGPFDAATPPAS
;
A
#
# COMPACT_ATOMS: atom_id res chain seq x y z
N MET A 1 -12.80 -10.38 -3.80
CA MET A 1 -12.53 -8.93 -3.82
C MET A 1 -13.50 -8.13 -4.69
N LEU A 2 -13.41 -8.17 -6.03
CA LEU A 2 -14.24 -7.28 -6.88
C LEU A 2 -15.75 -7.36 -6.63
N GLY A 3 -16.28 -8.55 -6.36
CA GLY A 3 -17.70 -8.73 -6.02
C GLY A 3 -18.09 -8.04 -4.70
N VAL A 4 -17.26 -8.17 -3.66
CA VAL A 4 -17.44 -7.49 -2.37
C VAL A 4 -17.35 -5.98 -2.57
N ALA A 5 -16.29 -5.49 -3.21
CA ALA A 5 -16.09 -4.06 -3.48
C ALA A 5 -17.29 -3.44 -4.24
N ARG A 6 -17.83 -4.15 -5.23
CA ARG A 6 -19.05 -3.71 -5.94
C ARG A 6 -20.25 -3.54 -5.00
N GLY A 7 -20.41 -4.42 -3.99
CA GLY A 7 -21.44 -4.30 -2.96
C GLY A 7 -21.32 -3.01 -2.12
N TYR A 8 -20.12 -2.48 -1.97
CA TYR A 8 -19.83 -1.19 -1.31
C TYR A 8 -19.90 0.01 -2.27
N GLY A 9 -20.30 -0.20 -3.53
CA GLY A 9 -20.39 0.86 -4.53
C GLY A 9 -19.07 1.25 -5.18
N TYR A 10 -18.04 0.41 -5.11
CA TYR A 10 -16.80 0.64 -5.87
C TYR A 10 -17.01 0.35 -7.36
N GLU A 11 -16.75 1.35 -8.19
CA GLU A 11 -16.79 1.21 -9.63
C GLU A 11 -15.49 0.59 -10.15
N GLN A 12 -15.60 -0.38 -11.07
CA GLN A 12 -14.40 -1.03 -11.60
C GLN A 12 -13.77 -0.15 -12.69
N VAL A 13 -12.45 0.05 -12.58
CA VAL A 13 -11.63 0.67 -13.62
C VAL A 13 -10.61 -0.32 -14.16
N ASP A 14 -10.30 -0.19 -15.45
CA ASP A 14 -9.28 -0.99 -16.13
C ASP A 14 -8.33 -0.06 -16.91
N PRO A 15 -7.35 0.54 -16.23
CA PRO A 15 -6.37 1.38 -16.90
C PRO A 15 -5.47 0.54 -17.82
N PRO A 16 -4.83 1.14 -18.84
CA PRO A 16 -3.96 0.42 -19.76
C PRO A 16 -2.75 -0.19 -19.04
N LEU A 17 -2.26 -1.33 -19.53
CA LEU A 17 -1.08 -2.01 -18.96
C LEU A 17 0.22 -1.20 -19.15
N ALA A 18 0.35 -0.51 -20.27
CA ALA A 18 1.51 0.29 -20.61
C ALA A 18 1.10 1.71 -21.03
N GLU A 19 1.93 2.68 -20.67
CA GLU A 19 1.75 4.10 -21.01
C GLU A 19 3.09 4.75 -21.31
N PHE A 20 3.07 5.95 -21.88
CA PHE A 20 4.28 6.76 -21.95
C PHE A 20 4.80 7.06 -20.55
N ALA A 21 6.12 6.88 -20.38
CA ALA A 21 6.83 7.09 -19.13
C ALA A 21 6.48 8.43 -18.48
N ASP A 22 6.43 9.51 -19.26
CA ASP A 22 6.09 10.85 -18.77
C ASP A 22 4.71 10.90 -18.09
N GLY A 23 3.72 10.18 -18.66
CA GLY A 23 2.35 10.14 -18.15
C GLY A 23 2.18 9.25 -16.93
N LEU A 24 2.97 8.18 -16.83
CA LEU A 24 2.95 7.23 -15.72
C LEU A 24 3.77 7.75 -14.52
N GLY A 25 4.89 8.42 -14.78
CA GLY A 25 5.84 8.92 -13.78
C GLY A 25 5.38 10.16 -13.01
N ALA A 26 4.53 11.00 -13.60
CA ALA A 26 4.19 12.32 -13.06
C ALA A 26 3.48 12.32 -11.69
N ARG A 27 3.02 11.17 -11.17
CA ARG A 27 2.31 11.08 -9.88
C ARG A 27 2.73 9.92 -8.97
N LEU A 28 3.77 9.18 -9.32
CA LEU A 28 4.33 8.16 -8.44
C LEU A 28 5.12 8.87 -7.33
N LYS A 29 4.56 9.00 -6.11
CA LYS A 29 5.34 9.46 -4.94
C LYS A 29 6.40 8.40 -4.58
N ALA A 30 7.57 8.90 -4.15
CA ALA A 30 8.73 8.17 -3.60
C ALA A 30 9.03 6.81 -4.29
N GLY A 31 9.53 6.85 -5.52
CA GLY A 31 9.96 5.65 -6.26
C GLY A 31 9.94 5.82 -7.79
N GLY A 32 9.10 6.73 -8.30
CA GLY A 32 9.02 7.04 -9.73
C GLY A 32 8.87 5.81 -10.62
N LEU A 33 9.45 5.86 -11.82
CA LEU A 33 9.53 4.71 -12.75
C LEU A 33 10.69 3.75 -12.44
N ARG A 34 11.29 3.81 -11.24
CA ARG A 34 12.46 2.99 -10.90
C ARG A 34 12.16 1.51 -11.08
N ASP A 35 10.98 1.10 -10.64
CA ASP A 35 10.55 -0.30 -10.69
C ASP A 35 9.79 -0.63 -11.98
N ALA A 36 9.64 0.32 -12.92
CA ALA A 36 8.93 0.08 -14.16
C ALA A 36 9.85 -0.54 -15.23
N VAL A 37 9.35 -1.58 -15.90
CA VAL A 37 9.97 -2.08 -17.14
C VAL A 37 9.72 -1.06 -18.25
N ARG A 38 10.81 -0.58 -18.87
CA ARG A 38 10.78 0.51 -19.86
C ARG A 38 11.34 0.03 -21.19
N PHE A 39 10.76 0.53 -22.27
CA PHE A 39 11.19 0.24 -23.64
C PHE A 39 10.94 1.46 -24.52
N VAL A 40 11.71 1.56 -25.61
CA VAL A 40 11.52 2.64 -26.59
C VAL A 40 10.44 2.21 -27.58
N ASP A 41 9.43 3.05 -27.76
CA ASP A 41 8.46 2.89 -28.84
C ASP A 41 9.15 3.23 -30.18
N PRO A 42 9.30 2.26 -31.11
CA PRO A 42 9.97 2.52 -32.38
C PRO A 42 9.20 3.51 -33.28
N VAL A 43 7.90 3.71 -33.07
CA VAL A 43 7.10 4.63 -33.90
C VAL A 43 7.27 6.07 -33.42
N SER A 44 7.01 6.34 -32.14
CA SER A 44 7.12 7.70 -31.60
C SER A 44 8.51 8.09 -31.10
N GLN A 45 9.44 7.12 -30.97
CA GLN A 45 10.75 7.26 -30.32
C GLN A 45 10.68 7.68 -28.84
N ARG A 46 9.48 7.60 -28.22
CA ARG A 46 9.26 7.92 -26.82
C ARG A 46 9.43 6.69 -25.94
N THR A 47 9.69 6.90 -24.66
CA THR A 47 9.76 5.79 -23.70
C THR A 47 8.36 5.36 -23.30
N LEU A 48 8.04 4.08 -23.52
CA LEU A 48 6.91 3.38 -22.92
C LEU A 48 7.36 2.69 -21.64
N ALA A 49 6.43 2.56 -20.70
CA ALA A 49 6.62 1.86 -19.44
C ALA A 49 5.45 0.91 -19.20
N ILE A 50 5.76 -0.33 -18.81
CA ILE A 50 4.77 -1.25 -18.23
C ILE A 50 4.57 -0.85 -16.78
N ARG A 51 3.31 -0.73 -16.34
CA ARG A 51 2.98 -0.31 -14.98
C ARG A 51 3.57 -1.27 -13.92
N PRO A 52 4.31 -0.76 -12.93
CA PRO A 52 4.75 -1.55 -11.78
C PRO A 52 3.67 -1.67 -10.69
N ASP A 53 2.67 -0.79 -10.74
CA ASP A 53 1.55 -0.68 -9.80
C ASP A 53 0.36 0.01 -10.51
N ILE A 54 -0.88 -0.32 -10.11
CA ILE A 54 -2.12 0.23 -10.69
C ILE A 54 -2.60 1.51 -9.96
N THR A 55 -2.28 1.66 -8.67
CA THR A 55 -2.72 2.74 -7.78
C THR A 55 -2.50 4.14 -8.36
N ALA A 56 -1.32 4.39 -8.94
CA ALA A 56 -1.02 5.70 -9.55
C ALA A 56 -1.94 6.03 -10.73
N GLN A 57 -2.30 5.04 -11.55
CA GLN A 57 -3.23 5.22 -12.65
C GLN A 57 -4.64 5.51 -12.14
N VAL A 58 -5.07 4.81 -11.08
CA VAL A 58 -6.38 5.00 -10.44
C VAL A 58 -6.49 6.39 -9.83
N GLY A 59 -5.48 6.83 -9.07
CA GLY A 59 -5.43 8.19 -8.53
C GLY A 59 -5.48 9.26 -9.62
N ARG A 60 -4.83 9.03 -10.77
CA ARG A 60 -4.90 9.93 -11.92
C ARG A 60 -6.28 9.94 -12.57
N ILE A 61 -6.93 8.78 -12.76
CA ILE A 61 -8.31 8.69 -13.27
C ILE A 61 -9.25 9.50 -12.37
N ALA A 62 -9.13 9.31 -11.05
CA ALA A 62 -9.94 10.01 -10.06
C ALA A 62 -9.71 11.53 -10.08
N ALA A 63 -8.48 11.97 -10.31
CA ALA A 63 -8.12 13.39 -10.32
C ALA A 63 -8.41 14.10 -11.65
N THR A 64 -8.45 13.39 -12.77
CA THR A 64 -8.66 14.00 -14.11
C THR A 64 -10.03 13.67 -14.65
N ARG A 65 -10.25 12.43 -15.09
CA ARG A 65 -11.49 11.99 -15.74
C ARG A 65 -12.71 12.10 -14.82
N MET A 66 -12.50 11.89 -13.52
CA MET A 66 -13.56 11.97 -12.51
C MET A 66 -13.46 13.21 -11.62
N GLY A 67 -12.77 14.27 -12.08
CA GLY A 67 -12.60 15.49 -11.28
C GLY A 67 -13.94 16.18 -10.92
N HIS A 68 -14.97 15.95 -11.71
CA HIS A 68 -16.32 16.48 -11.52
C HIS A 68 -17.24 15.57 -10.67
N HIS A 69 -16.80 14.36 -10.32
CA HIS A 69 -17.59 13.45 -9.49
C HIS A 69 -17.60 13.92 -8.02
N PRO A 70 -18.72 13.74 -7.29
CA PRO A 70 -18.76 13.98 -5.86
C PRO A 70 -17.78 13.06 -5.13
N ARG A 71 -17.22 13.56 -4.02
CA ARG A 71 -16.31 12.80 -3.16
C ARG A 71 -17.08 12.15 -2.00
N PRO A 72 -16.65 10.97 -1.53
CA PRO A 72 -15.50 10.19 -2.02
C PRO A 72 -15.79 9.44 -3.32
N VAL A 73 -14.75 9.29 -4.15
CA VAL A 73 -14.77 8.38 -5.31
C VAL A 73 -14.28 7.02 -4.85
N ARG A 74 -15.00 5.95 -5.20
CA ARG A 74 -14.69 4.55 -4.87
C ARG A 74 -14.36 3.78 -6.15
N LEU A 75 -13.12 3.35 -6.32
CA LEU A 75 -12.66 2.62 -7.51
C LEU A 75 -12.06 1.28 -7.15
N SER A 76 -12.43 0.23 -7.86
CA SER A 76 -11.81 -1.10 -7.76
C SER A 76 -11.09 -1.46 -9.05
N TYR A 77 -10.08 -2.32 -8.98
CA TYR A 77 -9.29 -2.73 -10.14
C TYR A 77 -8.77 -4.15 -9.99
N ALA A 78 -8.52 -4.80 -11.12
CA ALA A 78 -7.85 -6.09 -11.18
C ALA A 78 -7.10 -6.23 -12.51
N GLY A 79 -5.77 -6.25 -12.46
CA GLY A 79 -4.97 -6.31 -13.68
C GLY A 79 -3.53 -6.77 -13.45
N PRO A 80 -2.82 -7.13 -14.54
CA PRO A 80 -1.41 -7.48 -14.44
C PRO A 80 -0.56 -6.24 -14.16
N VAL A 81 0.52 -6.45 -13.42
CA VAL A 81 1.62 -5.50 -13.19
C VAL A 81 2.96 -6.17 -13.47
N MET A 82 3.98 -5.39 -13.79
CA MET A 82 5.34 -5.90 -14.01
C MET A 82 6.39 -5.01 -13.36
N LYS A 83 7.26 -5.62 -12.55
CA LYS A 83 8.37 -4.95 -11.88
C LYS A 83 9.71 -5.21 -12.58
N LEU A 84 10.56 -4.18 -12.59
CA LEU A 84 11.90 -4.22 -13.18
C LEU A 84 12.81 -5.22 -12.45
N SER A 85 12.73 -5.25 -11.13
CA SER A 85 13.44 -6.19 -10.27
C SER A 85 12.47 -6.80 -9.25
N ALA A 86 12.85 -7.98 -8.76
CA ALA A 86 12.15 -8.74 -7.73
C ALA A 86 13.17 -9.19 -6.69
N SER A 87 12.73 -9.49 -5.46
CA SER A 87 13.63 -9.95 -4.40
C SER A 87 13.93 -11.45 -4.56
N GLU A 88 14.94 -11.97 -3.86
CA GLU A 88 15.20 -13.41 -3.84
C GLU A 88 14.06 -14.20 -3.18
N LEU A 89 13.35 -13.58 -2.23
CA LEU A 89 12.23 -14.18 -1.50
C LEU A 89 10.93 -14.25 -2.32
N ASP A 90 10.73 -13.31 -3.25
CA ASP A 90 9.61 -13.31 -4.19
C ASP A 90 10.14 -12.94 -5.58
N PRO A 91 10.60 -13.94 -6.37
CA PRO A 91 11.26 -13.70 -7.65
C PRO A 91 10.29 -13.34 -8.78
N LEU A 92 8.97 -13.39 -8.54
CA LEU A 92 7.98 -13.10 -9.57
C LEU A 92 8.02 -11.63 -9.96
N ARG A 93 8.34 -11.38 -11.23
CA ARG A 93 8.35 -10.03 -11.81
C ARG A 93 7.03 -9.64 -12.46
N SER A 94 6.13 -10.58 -12.70
CA SER A 94 4.79 -10.32 -13.22
C SER A 94 3.75 -10.97 -12.32
N MET A 95 2.77 -10.16 -11.91
CA MET A 95 1.75 -10.56 -10.94
C MET A 95 0.42 -9.91 -11.31
N ARG A 96 -0.66 -10.38 -10.69
CA ARG A 96 -1.97 -9.73 -10.77
C ARG A 96 -2.20 -8.91 -9.50
N GLN A 97 -2.37 -7.61 -9.66
CA GLN A 97 -2.78 -6.72 -8.57
C GLN A 97 -4.29 -6.57 -8.60
N ILE A 98 -4.92 -6.73 -7.44
CA ILE A 98 -6.36 -6.52 -7.24
C ILE A 98 -6.48 -5.60 -6.03
N GLY A 99 -7.24 -4.52 -6.18
CA GLY A 99 -7.26 -3.46 -5.17
C GLY A 99 -8.48 -2.57 -5.26
N CYS A 100 -8.61 -1.68 -4.29
CA CYS A 100 -9.67 -0.68 -4.16
C CYS A 100 -9.06 0.62 -3.63
N GLU A 101 -9.48 1.76 -4.20
CA GLU A 101 -9.12 3.10 -3.72
C GLU A 101 -10.38 3.85 -3.31
N LEU A 102 -10.36 4.48 -2.14
CA LEU A 102 -11.37 5.43 -1.68
C LEU A 102 -10.71 6.81 -1.60
N ILE A 103 -11.13 7.73 -2.45
CA ILE A 103 -10.40 8.97 -2.74
C ILE A 103 -11.25 10.19 -2.40
N GLY A 104 -10.70 11.07 -1.57
CA GLY A 104 -11.31 12.35 -1.20
C GLY A 104 -12.09 12.34 0.11
N LEU A 105 -11.81 11.39 1.00
CA LEU A 105 -12.34 11.34 2.35
C LEU A 105 -11.26 10.82 3.31
N ASP A 106 -10.86 11.66 4.26
CA ASP A 106 -9.83 11.36 5.26
C ASP A 106 -10.50 11.28 6.64
N THR A 107 -11.08 10.12 6.94
CA THR A 107 -11.84 9.88 8.17
C THR A 107 -11.63 8.46 8.65
N VAL A 108 -11.82 8.22 9.95
CA VAL A 108 -11.82 6.87 10.52
C VAL A 108 -12.84 5.97 9.81
N ALA A 109 -14.02 6.51 9.46
CA ALA A 109 -15.04 5.76 8.73
C ALA A 109 -14.56 5.27 7.35
N ALA A 110 -13.79 6.09 6.63
CA ALA A 110 -13.21 5.71 5.35
C ALA A 110 -12.14 4.60 5.50
N ALA A 111 -11.30 4.71 6.54
CA ALA A 111 -10.32 3.67 6.85
C ALA A 111 -11.01 2.36 7.25
N THR A 112 -12.07 2.42 8.07
CA THR A 112 -12.89 1.26 8.45
C THR A 112 -13.52 0.61 7.22
N GLU A 113 -14.07 1.39 6.28
CA GLU A 113 -14.67 0.86 5.05
C GLU A 113 -13.64 0.07 4.21
N ILE A 114 -12.44 0.61 4.00
CA ILE A 114 -11.37 -0.07 3.25
C ILE A 114 -10.96 -1.38 3.93
N VAL A 115 -10.77 -1.37 5.25
CA VAL A 115 -10.41 -2.56 6.02
C VAL A 115 -11.52 -3.61 5.95
N GLN A 116 -12.77 -3.19 6.07
CA GLN A 116 -13.92 -4.10 5.99
C GLN A 116 -14.03 -4.75 4.62
N VAL A 117 -13.88 -3.97 3.54
CA VAL A 117 -13.84 -4.51 2.15
C VAL A 117 -12.71 -5.52 2.00
N ALA A 118 -11.52 -5.26 2.56
CA ALA A 118 -10.39 -6.18 2.50
C ALA A 118 -10.66 -7.50 3.27
N ILE A 119 -11.15 -7.42 4.51
CA ILE A 119 -11.49 -8.59 5.34
C ILE A 119 -12.58 -9.42 4.67
N GLU A 120 -13.71 -8.81 4.29
CA GLU A 120 -14.82 -9.52 3.65
C GLU A 120 -14.39 -10.13 2.31
N SER A 121 -13.47 -9.47 1.58
CA SER A 121 -12.89 -10.02 0.35
C SER A 121 -12.07 -11.29 0.57
N LEU A 122 -11.29 -11.34 1.66
CA LEU A 122 -10.50 -12.51 2.04
C LEU A 122 -11.39 -13.63 2.58
N GLN A 123 -12.39 -13.31 3.40
CA GLN A 123 -13.38 -14.26 3.90
C GLN A 123 -14.17 -14.90 2.76
N ALA A 124 -14.63 -14.09 1.79
CA ALA A 124 -15.31 -14.60 0.59
C ALA A 124 -14.40 -15.49 -0.28
N ALA A 125 -13.08 -15.33 -0.18
CA ALA A 125 -12.11 -16.22 -0.82
C ALA A 125 -11.77 -17.47 0.01
N GLY A 126 -12.39 -17.65 1.18
CA GLY A 126 -12.18 -18.80 2.08
C GLY A 126 -10.99 -18.66 3.04
N VAL A 127 -10.35 -17.49 3.11
CA VAL A 127 -9.24 -17.23 4.03
C VAL A 127 -9.78 -17.14 5.46
N ARG A 128 -9.08 -17.81 6.39
CA ARG A 128 -9.39 -17.86 7.82
C ARG A 128 -8.20 -17.34 8.62
N GLY A 129 -8.42 -16.95 9.87
CA GLY A 129 -7.35 -16.45 10.74
C GLY A 129 -6.73 -15.14 10.23
N ILE A 130 -7.56 -14.23 9.72
CA ILE A 130 -7.09 -12.94 9.18
C ILE A 130 -6.59 -12.08 10.35
N SER A 131 -5.34 -11.63 10.26
CA SER A 131 -4.78 -10.56 11.09
C SER A 131 -4.63 -9.30 10.26
N VAL A 132 -4.86 -8.14 10.88
CA VAL A 132 -4.70 -6.82 10.26
C VAL A 132 -3.71 -6.03 11.10
N ASP A 133 -2.62 -5.60 10.47
CA ASP A 133 -1.63 -4.74 11.09
C ASP A 133 -1.82 -3.30 10.61
N PHE A 134 -1.85 -2.36 11.56
CA PHE A 134 -1.98 -0.93 11.28
C PHE A 134 -0.64 -0.26 11.54
N THR A 135 -0.07 0.33 10.50
CA THR A 135 1.18 1.07 10.60
C THR A 135 0.95 2.57 10.38
N LEU A 136 1.70 3.37 11.13
CA LEU A 136 1.73 4.82 11.03
C LEU A 136 3.21 5.22 10.86
N PRO A 137 3.68 5.47 9.63
CA PRO A 137 5.10 5.68 9.34
C PRO A 137 5.76 6.85 10.10
N ASP A 138 4.95 7.80 10.53
CA ASP A 138 5.30 9.02 11.26
C ASP A 138 4.93 8.94 12.76
N LEU A 139 4.47 7.78 13.26
CA LEU A 139 4.06 7.61 14.65
C LEU A 139 5.16 8.00 15.62
N VAL A 140 6.35 7.42 15.43
CA VAL A 140 7.52 7.66 16.28
C VAL A 140 7.90 9.14 16.22
N ASP A 141 7.93 9.72 15.02
CA ASP A 141 8.24 11.15 14.83
C ASP A 141 7.22 12.06 15.54
N THR A 142 5.95 11.62 15.59
CA THR A 142 4.85 12.37 16.22
C THR A 142 4.90 12.31 17.74
N ILE A 143 5.09 11.12 18.31
CA ILE A 143 4.99 10.90 19.77
C ILE A 143 6.31 11.12 20.51
N ALA A 144 7.45 11.07 19.80
CA ALA A 144 8.79 11.18 20.37
C ALA A 144 9.54 12.42 19.87
N SER A 145 8.82 13.46 19.44
CA SER A 145 9.40 14.72 18.96
C SER A 145 10.28 15.45 19.99
N ASP A 146 10.12 15.14 21.28
CA ASP A 146 10.91 15.65 22.40
C ASP A 146 12.19 14.81 22.67
N THR A 147 12.36 13.68 21.99
CA THR A 147 13.44 12.72 22.26
C THR A 147 14.70 13.10 21.50
N PRO A 148 15.86 13.29 22.18
CA PRO A 148 17.08 13.80 21.57
C PRO A 148 17.66 12.94 20.43
N ASP A 149 17.48 11.61 20.51
CA ASP A 149 17.99 10.66 19.52
C ASP A 149 16.85 9.80 18.92
N LEU A 150 15.98 10.49 18.18
CA LEU A 150 14.81 9.89 17.52
C LEU A 150 15.20 8.80 16.51
N ALA A 151 16.33 8.96 15.83
CA ALA A 151 16.81 8.00 14.84
C ALA A 151 17.21 6.68 15.52
N LEU A 152 17.97 6.75 16.62
CA LEU A 152 18.34 5.55 17.38
C LEU A 152 17.11 4.93 18.05
N LEU A 153 16.18 5.72 18.60
CA LEU A 153 14.93 5.20 19.14
C LEU A 153 14.15 4.40 18.09
N ARG A 154 14.04 4.93 16.86
CA ARG A 154 13.37 4.25 15.74
C ARG A 154 14.05 2.93 15.40
N GLU A 155 15.38 2.92 15.29
CA GLU A 155 16.15 1.69 15.05
C GLU A 155 15.86 0.62 16.12
N ARG A 156 15.82 1.01 17.41
CA ARG A 156 15.54 0.09 18.51
C ARG A 156 14.11 -0.43 18.51
N LEU A 157 13.14 0.43 18.17
CA LEU A 157 11.74 0.02 18.01
C LEU A 157 11.57 -0.95 16.82
N ASP A 158 12.17 -0.65 15.67
CA ASP A 158 12.15 -1.52 14.49
C ASP A 158 12.81 -2.89 14.77
N ALA A 159 13.88 -2.90 15.57
CA ALA A 159 14.56 -4.11 16.01
C ALA A 159 13.87 -4.86 17.16
N LYS A 160 12.77 -4.31 17.72
CA LYS A 160 12.12 -4.80 18.96
C LYS A 160 13.09 -4.95 20.15
N ASP A 161 14.10 -4.08 20.22
CA ASP A 161 15.12 -4.08 21.28
C ASP A 161 14.61 -3.37 22.54
N ALA A 162 13.87 -4.10 23.38
CA ALA A 162 13.31 -3.56 24.63
C ALA A 162 14.40 -3.01 25.58
N GLY A 163 15.57 -3.64 25.64
CA GLY A 163 16.68 -3.16 26.47
C GLY A 163 17.23 -1.82 25.96
N GLY A 164 17.42 -1.71 24.65
CA GLY A 164 17.84 -0.48 23.98
C GLY A 164 16.81 0.64 24.12
N VAL A 165 15.52 0.34 23.96
CA VAL A 165 14.44 1.33 24.18
C VAL A 165 14.42 1.79 25.63
N ALA A 166 14.49 0.88 26.61
CA ALA A 166 14.48 1.24 28.03
C ALA A 166 15.67 2.14 28.43
N ALA A 167 16.85 1.89 27.83
CA ALA A 167 18.06 2.68 28.07
C ALA A 167 17.97 4.10 27.48
N LEU A 168 17.23 4.29 26.38
CA LEU A 168 16.97 5.59 25.77
C LEU A 168 15.85 6.33 26.48
N ASP A 169 14.67 5.72 26.49
CA ASP A 169 13.48 6.25 27.15
C ASP A 169 12.42 5.14 27.31
N SER A 170 12.25 4.69 28.56
CA SER A 170 11.28 3.66 28.93
C SER A 170 9.82 3.99 28.59
N ARG A 171 9.46 5.26 28.32
CA ARG A 171 8.10 5.67 27.92
C ARG A 171 7.64 4.97 26.63
N TYR A 172 8.57 4.53 25.78
CA TYR A 172 8.25 3.90 24.49
C TYR A 172 8.21 2.36 24.51
N LEU A 173 8.50 1.72 25.66
CA LEU A 173 8.38 0.26 25.80
C LEU A 173 6.99 -0.29 25.42
N PRO A 174 5.86 0.38 25.77
CA PRO A 174 4.54 -0.10 25.38
C PRO A 174 4.34 -0.23 23.86
N LEU A 175 5.13 0.45 23.02
CA LEU A 175 5.04 0.31 21.56
C LEU A 175 5.51 -1.07 21.08
N ILE A 176 6.48 -1.67 21.78
CA ILE A 176 6.94 -3.04 21.51
C ILE A 176 5.85 -4.03 21.93
N GLU A 177 5.19 -3.79 23.07
CA GLU A 177 4.12 -4.64 23.58
C GLU A 177 2.85 -4.56 22.73
N ALA A 178 2.53 -3.38 22.19
CA ALA A 178 1.37 -3.12 21.35
C ALA A 178 1.39 -3.90 20.03
N ALA A 179 2.55 -4.35 19.56
CA ALA A 179 2.69 -5.23 18.40
C ALA A 179 2.13 -6.65 18.63
N GLY A 180 1.74 -6.96 19.88
CA GLY A 180 1.18 -8.25 20.27
C GLY A 180 2.22 -9.37 20.43
N PRO A 181 1.82 -10.54 20.97
CA PRO A 181 2.72 -11.67 21.12
C PRO A 181 3.14 -12.22 19.75
N PHE A 182 4.45 -12.35 19.53
CA PHE A 182 5.02 -12.89 18.28
C PHE A 182 4.45 -14.28 17.92
N ASP A 183 4.22 -15.11 18.93
CA ASP A 183 3.69 -16.47 18.77
C ASP A 183 2.25 -16.50 18.25
N ALA A 184 1.47 -15.43 18.46
CA ALA A 184 0.11 -15.28 17.95
C ALA A 184 0.07 -14.66 16.53
N ALA A 185 1.17 -14.04 16.09
CA ALA A 185 1.28 -13.38 14.78
C ALA A 185 1.77 -14.31 13.67
N THR A 186 2.30 -15.48 14.02
CA THR A 186 2.75 -16.48 13.03
C THR A 186 1.56 -17.39 12.70
N PRO A 187 1.15 -17.55 11.42
CA PRO A 187 0.13 -18.53 11.08
C PRO A 187 0.57 -19.92 11.59
N PRO A 188 -0.35 -20.75 12.11
CA PRO A 188 0.01 -22.06 12.62
C PRO A 188 0.74 -22.83 11.52
N ALA A 189 1.89 -23.43 11.88
CA ALA A 189 2.62 -24.29 10.96
C ALA A 189 1.66 -25.37 10.43
N SER A 190 1.49 -25.39 9.11
CA SER A 190 0.66 -26.34 8.37
C SER A 190 1.14 -27.77 8.52
#